data_AF-A0A9D1HU96-F1
#
_entry.id   AF-A0A9D1HU96-F1
#
_cell.length_a   1.000
_cell.length_b   1.000
_cell.length_c   1.000
_cell.angle_alpha   90.00
_cell.angle_beta   90.00
_cell.angle_gamma   90.00
#
_symmetry.space_group_name_H-M   'P 1'
#
loop_
_entity.id
_entity.type
_entity.pdbx_description
1 polymer ?
#
loop_
_entity_poly.entity_id
_entity_poly.type
_entity_poly.pdbx_seq_one_letter_code
_entity_poly.pdbx_strand_id
1 'polypeptide(L)'
;MNELVKIVDGEIEVANEVVEQIKKFQKMKVEMDLKEKELKKNLKDAMEKCGIKKWVANGLCATITEGSTRTTVDSKRLKEELPDIYEEYSKTSNVSSSIRLVIGE
;
A
#
# COMPACT_ATOMS: atom_id res chain seq x y z
N MET A 1 -28.82 -3.20 6.10
CA MET A 1 -27.53 -2.53 5.80
C MET A 1 -27.55 -1.22 6.56
N ASN A 2 -26.67 -1.04 7.54
CA ASN A 2 -26.60 0.22 8.27
C ASN A 2 -25.88 1.26 7.41
N GLU A 3 -26.44 2.46 7.37
CA GLU A 3 -25.88 3.62 6.68
C GLU A 3 -24.70 4.16 7.51
N LEU A 4 -23.47 4.06 6.98
CA LEU A 4 -22.23 4.40 7.69
C LEU A 4 -21.99 5.91 7.77
N VAL A 5 -22.62 6.67 6.87
CA VAL A 5 -22.54 8.12 6.77
C VAL A 5 -23.93 8.65 6.42
N LYS A 6 -24.45 9.58 7.23
CA LYS A 6 -25.74 10.24 7.02
C LYS A 6 -25.54 11.73 6.80
N ILE A 7 -26.42 12.33 6.02
CA ILE A 7 -26.49 13.78 5.88
C ILE A 7 -27.73 14.25 6.65
N VAL A 8 -27.53 15.01 7.72
CA VAL A 8 -28.60 15.59 8.53
C VAL A 8 -28.40 17.10 8.52
N ASP A 9 -29.39 17.82 8.00
CA ASP A 9 -29.39 19.30 7.90
C ASP A 9 -28.18 19.92 7.16
N GLY A 10 -27.56 19.17 6.24
CA GLY A 10 -26.37 19.61 5.50
C GLY A 10 -25.04 19.30 6.20
N GLU A 11 -25.07 18.70 7.39
CA GLU A 11 -23.90 18.19 8.09
C GLU A 11 -23.72 16.68 7.85
N ILE A 12 -22.47 16.23 7.81
CA ILE A 12 -22.11 14.82 7.60
C ILE A 12 -21.93 14.15 8.96
N GLU A 13 -22.86 13.28 9.33
CA GLU A 13 -22.73 12.42 10.51
C GLU A 13 -22.14 11.06 10.13
N VAL A 14 -21.01 10.71 10.75
CA VAL A 14 -20.36 9.40 10.57
C VAL A 14 -20.66 8.55 11.79
N ALA A 15 -20.99 7.27 11.58
CA ALA A 15 -21.23 6.34 12.69
C ALA A 15 -19.98 6.18 13.56
N ASN A 16 -20.01 6.71 14.79
CA ASN A 16 -18.85 6.72 15.68
C ASN A 16 -18.30 5.32 15.98
N GLU A 17 -19.19 4.32 16.15
CA GLU A 17 -18.81 2.92 16.33
C GLU A 17 -17.93 2.39 15.18
N VAL A 18 -18.25 2.79 13.94
CA VAL A 18 -17.50 2.39 12.74
C VAL A 18 -16.14 3.09 12.71
N VAL A 19 -16.07 4.36 13.13
CA VAL A 19 -14.80 5.10 13.25
C VAL A 19 -13.87 4.42 14.26
N GLU A 20 -14.39 3.99 15.42
CA GLU A 20 -13.62 3.25 16.41
C GLU A 20 -13.14 1.89 15.91
N GLN A 21 -13.98 1.15 15.18
CA GLN A 21 -13.60 -0.12 14.54
C GLN A 21 -12.49 0.10 13.52
N ILE A 22 -12.59 1.14 12.67
CA ILE A 22 -11.54 1.47 11.70
C ILE A 22 -10.24 1.87 12.43
N LYS A 23 -10.31 2.63 13.53
CA LYS A 23 -9.14 2.99 14.36
C LYS A 23 -8.44 1.73 14.91
N LYS A 24 -9.20 0.77 15.45
CA LYS A 24 -8.65 -0.53 15.93
C LYS A 24 -8.04 -1.33 14.79
N PHE A 25 -8.72 -1.40 13.64
CA PHE A 25 -8.23 -2.11 12.46
C PHE A 25 -6.95 -1.49 11.90
N GLN A 26 -6.84 -0.16 11.85
CA GLN A 26 -5.62 0.52 11.40
C GLN A 26 -4.42 0.19 12.29
N LYS A 27 -4.60 0.19 13.62
CA LYS A 27 -3.54 -0.22 14.57
C LYS A 27 -3.11 -1.67 14.33
N MET A 28 -4.07 -2.59 14.27
CA MET A 28 -3.81 -4.00 14.02
C MET A 28 -3.12 -4.22 12.67
N LYS A 29 -3.50 -3.46 11.64
CA LYS A 29 -2.88 -3.51 10.32
C LYS A 29 -1.39 -3.13 10.37
N VAL A 30 -1.03 -2.08 11.12
CA VAL A 30 0.37 -1.68 11.31
C VAL A 30 1.15 -2.77 12.02
N GLU A 31 0.59 -3.35 13.09
CA GLU A 31 1.23 -4.45 13.82
C GLU A 31 1.40 -5.70 12.96
N MET A 32 0.41 -6.05 12.14
CA MET A 32 0.49 -7.18 11.22
C MET A 32 1.48 -6.93 10.07
N ASP A 33 1.57 -5.70 9.56
CA ASP A 33 2.56 -5.33 8.54
C ASP A 33 4.00 -5.48 9.07
N LEU A 34 4.26 -5.10 10.32
CA LEU A 34 5.54 -5.32 10.97
C LEU A 34 5.85 -6.82 11.09
N LYS A 35 4.91 -7.62 11.61
CA LYS A 35 5.05 -9.07 11.72
C LYS A 35 5.27 -9.74 10.36
N GLU A 36 4.58 -9.29 9.33
CA GLU A 36 4.73 -9.81 7.97
C GLU A 36 6.13 -9.50 7.41
N LYS A 37 6.65 -8.29 7.64
CA LYS A 37 8.02 -7.92 7.26
C LYS A 37 9.06 -8.76 7.98
N GLU A 38 8.90 -8.97 9.29
CA GLU A 38 9.78 -9.84 10.07
C GLU A 38 9.72 -11.29 9.57
N LEU A 39 8.52 -11.81 9.32
CA LEU A 39 8.32 -13.15 8.75
C LEU A 39 9.01 -13.29 7.39
N LYS A 40 8.80 -12.34 6.48
CA LYS A 40 9.46 -12.33 5.16
C LYS A 40 10.98 -12.32 5.29
N LYS A 41 11.53 -11.49 6.18
CA LYS A 41 12.98 -11.40 6.42
C LYS A 41 13.55 -12.71 6.95
N ASN A 42 12.94 -13.26 8.00
CA ASN A 42 13.40 -14.51 8.62
C ASN A 42 13.22 -15.70 7.68
N LEU A 43 12.11 -15.75 6.94
CA LEU A 43 11.86 -16.79 5.95
C LEU A 43 12.86 -16.72 4.81
N LYS A 44 13.19 -15.52 4.32
CA LYS A 44 14.21 -15.34 3.28
C LYS A 44 15.59 -15.82 3.76
N ASP A 45 16.02 -15.42 4.96
CA ASP A 45 17.28 -15.87 5.57
C ASP A 45 17.33 -17.40 5.74
N ALA A 46 16.25 -18.01 6.24
CA ALA A 46 16.15 -19.45 6.39
C ALA A 46 16.17 -20.19 5.04
N MET A 47 15.48 -19.67 4.03
CA MET A 47 15.47 -20.22 2.68
C MET A 47 16.84 -20.09 2.00
N GLU A 48 17.56 -18.97 2.18
CA GLU A 48 18.93 -18.78 1.69
C GLU A 48 19.90 -19.76 2.38
N LYS A 49 19.83 -19.91 3.71
CA LYS A 49 20.67 -20.87 4.46
C LYS A 49 20.42 -22.32 4.06
N CYS A 50 19.17 -22.68 3.74
CA CYS A 50 18.81 -24.03 3.34
C CYS A 50 18.99 -24.28 1.83
N GLY A 51 19.31 -23.24 1.04
CA GLY A 51 19.45 -23.35 -0.42
C GLY A 51 18.12 -23.63 -1.14
N ILE A 52 16.99 -23.32 -0.52
CA ILE A 52 15.66 -23.62 -1.05
C ILE A 52 15.15 -22.43 -1.86
N LYS A 53 14.89 -22.63 -3.16
CA LYS A 53 14.32 -21.59 -4.03
C LYS A 53 12.82 -21.39 -3.85
N LYS A 54 12.10 -22.44 -3.45
CA LYS A 54 10.64 -22.44 -3.26
C LYS A 54 10.28 -23.20 -1.99
N TRP A 55 9.56 -22.53 -1.09
CA TRP A 55 9.09 -23.09 0.17
C TRP A 55 7.57 -23.02 0.24
N VAL A 56 6.93 -24.13 0.65
CA VAL A 56 5.48 -24.23 0.80
C VAL A 56 5.16 -24.87 2.14
N ALA A 57 4.43 -24.17 3.00
CA ALA A 57 3.91 -24.73 4.25
C ALA A 57 2.66 -23.98 4.73
N ASN A 58 1.73 -24.69 5.37
CA ASN A 58 0.53 -24.11 6.01
C ASN A 58 -0.27 -23.13 5.12
N GLY A 59 -0.32 -23.39 3.80
CA GLY A 59 -0.99 -22.52 2.82
C GLY A 59 -0.18 -21.31 2.34
N LEU A 60 1.04 -21.09 2.85
CA LEU A 60 1.97 -20.07 2.36
C LEU A 60 2.92 -20.67 1.32
N CYS A 61 3.08 -19.97 0.19
CA CYS A 61 4.09 -20.26 -0.83
C CYS A 61 5.04 -19.08 -0.93
N ALA A 62 6.32 -19.29 -0.64
CA ALA A 62 7.38 -18.31 -0.78
C ALA A 62 8.38 -18.77 -1.84
N THR A 63 8.79 -17.84 -2.71
CA THR A 63 9.81 -18.07 -3.73
C THR A 63 10.85 -16.96 -3.61
N ILE A 64 12.13 -17.32 -3.56
CA ILE A 64 13.21 -16.34 -3.66
C ILE A 64 13.40 -16.04 -5.14
N THR A 65 13.13 -14.79 -5.54
CA THR A 65 13.54 -14.28 -6.85
C THR A 65 14.87 -13.54 -6.67
N GLU A 66 15.81 -13.80 -7.57
CA GLU A 66 17.11 -13.13 -7.58
C GLU A 66 16.94 -11.62 -7.75
N GLY A 67 17.85 -10.84 -7.15
CA GLY A 67 17.81 -9.39 -7.26
C GLY A 67 17.93 -8.96 -8.72
N SER A 68 16.90 -8.32 -9.25
CA SER A 68 16.91 -7.72 -10.60
C SER A 68 17.19 -6.23 -10.50
N THR A 69 17.91 -5.70 -11.49
CA THR A 69 18.00 -4.26 -11.69
C THR A 69 16.68 -3.74 -12.21
N ARG A 70 16.19 -2.64 -11.63
CA ARG A 70 15.01 -1.92 -12.12
C ARG A 70 15.46 -0.56 -12.65
N THR A 71 15.34 -0.37 -13.95
CA THR A 71 15.50 0.95 -14.56
C THR A 71 14.19 1.72 -14.40
N THR A 72 14.24 2.90 -13.78
CA THR A 72 13.10 3.82 -13.67
C THR A 72 13.53 5.16 -14.21
N VAL A 73 12.67 5.78 -15.01
CA VAL A 73 12.93 7.12 -15.56
C VAL A 73 12.89 8.13 -14.42
N ASP A 74 13.94 8.95 -14.30
CA ASP A 74 13.93 10.08 -13.37
C ASP A 74 13.05 11.19 -13.94
N SER A 75 11.75 11.06 -13.68
CA SER A 75 10.74 11.98 -14.20
C SER A 75 10.95 13.41 -13.71
N LYS A 76 11.64 13.61 -12.58
CA LYS A 76 11.94 14.92 -12.03
C LYS A 76 13.02 15.60 -12.87
N ARG A 77 14.15 14.92 -13.10
CA ARG A 77 15.22 15.40 -13.98
C ARG A 77 14.74 15.63 -15.41
N LEU A 78 13.92 14.72 -15.95
CA LEU A 78 13.36 14.87 -17.31
C LEU A 78 12.53 16.17 -17.43
N LYS A 79 11.79 16.53 -16.39
CA LYS A 79 10.97 17.75 -16.34
C LYS A 79 11.80 19.02 -16.18
N GLU A 80 12.94 18.95 -15.50
CA GLU A 80 13.87 20.07 -15.29
C GLU A 80 14.77 20.32 -16.51
N GLU A 81 15.31 19.27 -17.13
CA GLU A 81 16.25 19.38 -18.25
C GLU A 81 15.57 19.43 -19.62
N LEU A 82 14.44 18.73 -19.79
CA LEU A 82 13.73 18.58 -21.07
C LEU A 82 12.20 18.65 -20.88
N PRO A 83 11.66 19.82 -20.49
CA PRO A 83 10.23 19.99 -20.23
C PRO A 83 9.37 19.68 -21.47
N ASP A 84 9.85 20.01 -22.67
CA ASP A 84 9.15 19.80 -23.95
C ASP A 84 8.87 18.31 -24.20
N ILE A 85 9.88 17.46 -23.96
CA ILE A 85 9.76 15.99 -24.06
C ILE A 85 8.90 15.46 -22.93
N TYR A 86 9.04 15.99 -21.71
CA TYR A 86 8.16 15.56 -20.61
C TYR A 86 6.68 15.80 -20.94
N GLU A 87 6.34 16.94 -21.54
CA GLU A 87 4.97 17.25 -21.93
C GLU A 87 4.49 16.39 -23.10
N GLU A 88 5.31 16.17 -24.14
CA GLU A 88 4.98 15.32 -25.29
C GLU A 88 4.62 13.89 -24.87
N TYR A 89 5.32 13.33 -23.88
CA TYR A 89 5.11 11.97 -23.39
C TYR A 89 4.20 11.90 -22.15
N SER A 90 3.63 13.02 -21.71
CA SER A 90 2.69 13.06 -20.58
C SER A 90 1.26 12.81 -21.04
N LYS A 91 0.60 11.82 -20.41
CA LYS A 91 -0.83 11.57 -20.59
C LYS A 91 -1.63 12.05 -19.39
N THR A 92 -2.48 13.05 -19.59
CA THR A 92 -3.49 13.45 -18.60
C THR A 92 -4.73 12.59 -18.79
N SER A 93 -5.23 12.00 -17.71
CA SER A 93 -6.49 11.25 -17.70
C SER A 93 -7.34 11.72 -16.51
N ASN A 94 -8.63 11.87 -16.73
CA ASN A 94 -9.55 12.26 -15.67
C ASN A 94 -9.70 11.09 -14.70
N VAL A 95 -9.38 11.32 -13.41
CA VAL A 95 -9.52 10.33 -12.35
C VAL A 95 -10.69 10.72 -11.46
N SER A 96 -11.42 9.72 -10.96
CA SER A 96 -12.53 9.94 -10.04
C SER A 96 -12.06 10.61 -8.75
N SER A 97 -12.87 11.53 -8.23
CA SER A 97 -12.66 12.12 -6.91
C SER A 97 -12.52 11.03 -5.84
N SER A 98 -11.49 11.12 -5.02
CA SER A 98 -11.24 10.19 -3.90
C SER A 98 -11.18 10.96 -2.59
N ILE A 99 -11.59 10.32 -1.49
CA ILE A 99 -11.49 10.88 -0.14
C ILE A 99 -10.25 10.32 0.55
N ARG A 100 -9.51 11.18 1.27
CA ARG A 100 -8.41 10.77 2.14
C ARG A 100 -8.91 10.74 3.58
N LEU A 101 -8.86 9.58 4.22
CA LEU A 101 -9.22 9.42 5.62
C LEU A 101 -7.96 9.51 6.48
N VAL A 102 -7.93 10.47 7.41
CA VAL A 102 -6.90 10.58 8.45
C VAL A 102 -7.62 10.47 9.79
N ILE A 103 -7.32 9.43 10.56
CA ILE A 103 -7.90 9.26 11.90
C ILE A 103 -7.00 10.00 12.88
N GLY A 104 -7.53 11.06 13.49
CA GLY A 104 -6.86 11.79 14.57
C GLY A 104 -6.69 10.94 15.83
N GLU A 105 -5.66 11.27 16.62
CA GLU A 105 -5.42 10.66 17.92
C GLU A 105 -6.53 10.94 18.93
#